data_AF-A0A5N9HUK5-F1
#
_entry.id   AF-A0A5N9HUK5-F1
#
_cell.length_a   1.000
_cell.length_b   1.000
_cell.length_c   1.000
_cell.angle_alpha   90.00
_cell.angle_beta   90.00
_cell.angle_gamma   90.00
#
_symmetry.space_group_name_H-M   'P 1'
#
loop_
_entity.id
_entity.type
_entity.pdbx_description
1 polymer ?
#
loop_
_entity_poly.entity_id
_entity_poly.type
_entity_poly.pdbx_seq_one_letter_code
_entity_poly.pdbx_strand_id
1 'polypeptide(L)'
;MTNGRLDTKNWIPNPSSTGVLKIDGPEVANFEDQVKLFQAGEKDEVEFLRFRLRQGVYGQRQPDRQMIRVKIPFGGLTADQMDVLGVAADKYAPLKKGHITTRENVQYHHVPLGETTDLLRMLGDAGLSTREACGNTVRNVVAAPSAGVSKDEVFDVTPYAAAYARYFLRHPTTQNMPRKSKTAFSGSEKDEAMVLMHDVGMVARIQNGTRGFKIVLGGGLSTSPMMAQTLREFVPVEDFIKHCEAALRVFNRQDEERKSIAKARIKFTIARLGMDKFRQMVDEELKLDWAKKEIDLESLMFVDDEEADATAAPAGQIAEPNDDPAFDDWKRTNVVAQRQDGFSMVYVRVERGDVYANQWSQLAEVARKFAIGRARLDQQQNLVYRWVRTESLYDVYKALGLIGFSASGRETIRDVVTCPGTDSCKLGITSSMGLNKALGEFLDEMGEVDPLVENMHIKASGCPNSCGQHHIASIGFHGAVMKGPGGQVPAYELFLGGRSTESGGTKVGERVKARIPAKRAPEALKSVLDTYIANRNDGEEFSSFIERFGISVFEEEFAKLKAEVGPLDRDNIQTYMDWGKTVVYKLERGEGECAV
;
A
#
# COMPACT_ATOMS: atom_id res chain seq x y z
N MET A 1 41.78 -0.93 4.91
CA MET A 1 41.23 0.44 4.97
C MET A 1 39.90 0.35 5.71
N THR A 2 39.89 0.76 6.97
CA THR A 2 38.70 0.82 7.82
C THR A 2 37.80 1.94 7.31
N ASN A 3 36.85 1.60 6.43
CA ASN A 3 35.80 2.51 5.98
C ASN A 3 35.08 3.04 7.22
N GLY A 4 35.08 4.37 7.42
CA GLY A 4 34.59 5.08 8.60
C GLY A 4 33.11 4.86 8.95
N ARG A 5 32.73 3.62 9.26
CA ARG A 5 31.47 3.25 9.86
C ARG A 5 31.48 3.71 11.31
N LEU A 6 30.59 4.65 11.61
CA LEU A 6 30.22 5.03 12.97
C LEU A 6 29.94 3.77 13.81
N ASP A 7 30.53 3.69 14.99
CA ASP A 7 30.27 2.63 15.97
C ASP A 7 28.79 2.66 16.39
N THR A 8 28.04 1.62 16.05
CA THR A 8 26.60 1.55 16.32
C THR A 8 26.29 1.29 17.78
N LYS A 9 27.22 0.74 18.56
CA LYS A 9 27.00 0.40 19.97
C LYS A 9 26.69 1.61 20.84
N ASN A 10 27.14 2.78 20.40
CA ASN A 10 26.94 4.06 21.09
C ASN A 10 26.09 5.04 20.27
N TRP A 11 25.49 4.61 19.15
CA TRP A 11 24.62 5.48 18.37
C TRP A 11 23.32 5.74 19.12
N ILE A 12 23.03 7.02 19.32
CA ILE A 12 21.77 7.51 19.86
C ILE A 12 21.07 8.22 18.69
N PRO A 13 19.84 7.81 18.34
CA PRO A 13 19.07 8.50 17.31
C PRO A 13 18.97 9.99 17.63
N ASN A 14 19.01 10.85 16.60
CA ASN A 14 18.91 12.29 16.80
C ASN A 14 17.73 12.67 17.72
N PRO A 15 17.98 13.21 18.93
CA PRO A 15 16.91 13.49 19.89
C PRO A 15 16.00 14.64 19.44
N SER A 16 16.43 15.46 18.47
CA SER A 16 15.60 16.52 17.89
C SER A 16 14.72 16.03 16.74
N SER A 17 14.88 14.78 16.30
CA SER A 17 14.05 14.24 15.21
C SER A 17 12.63 13.96 15.72
N THR A 18 11.63 14.43 14.98
CA THR A 18 10.22 14.15 15.26
C THR A 18 9.77 12.95 14.43
N GLY A 19 9.17 11.97 15.09
CA GLY A 19 8.73 10.74 14.45
C GLY A 19 7.57 10.12 15.21
N VAL A 20 6.69 9.43 14.47
CA VAL A 20 5.57 8.73 15.09
C VAL A 20 6.08 7.54 15.91
N LEU A 21 7.06 6.81 15.41
CA LEU A 21 7.56 5.59 16.05
C LEU A 21 8.86 5.84 16.80
N LYS A 22 8.96 5.34 18.04
CA LYS A 22 10.19 5.41 18.82
C LYS A 22 11.30 4.56 18.20
N ILE A 23 12.43 5.19 17.93
CA ILE A 23 13.67 4.55 17.46
C ILE A 23 14.49 4.07 18.66
N ASP A 24 15.06 2.88 18.54
CA ASP A 24 15.86 2.24 19.60
C ASP A 24 17.26 1.94 19.07
N GLY A 25 18.25 2.72 19.52
CA GLY A 25 19.65 2.62 19.09
C GLY A 25 20.26 1.23 19.33
N PRO A 26 20.21 0.72 20.57
CA PRO A 26 20.62 -0.66 20.89
C PRO A 26 20.00 -1.74 20.01
N GLU A 27 18.75 -1.58 19.57
CA GLU A 27 18.10 -2.54 18.66
C GLU A 27 18.76 -2.55 17.27
N VAL A 28 19.13 -1.38 16.75
CA VAL A 28 19.84 -1.26 15.46
C VAL A 28 21.28 -1.78 15.59
N ALA A 29 21.96 -1.53 16.72
CA ALA A 29 23.28 -2.09 16.99
C ALA A 29 23.24 -3.62 17.06
N ASN A 30 22.26 -4.19 17.76
CA ASN A 30 22.05 -5.64 17.78
C ASN A 30 21.76 -6.18 16.38
N PHE A 31 20.99 -5.47 15.55
CA PHE A 31 20.77 -5.89 14.17
C PHE A 31 22.09 -5.98 13.39
N GLU A 32 23.01 -5.03 13.56
CA GLU A 32 24.34 -5.10 12.94
C GLU A 32 25.13 -6.34 13.40
N ASP A 33 25.14 -6.62 14.70
CA ASP A 33 25.83 -7.79 15.26
C ASP A 33 25.23 -9.09 14.70
N GLN A 34 23.91 -9.19 14.58
CA GLN A 34 23.26 -10.35 13.96
C GLN A 34 23.58 -10.49 12.46
N VAL A 35 23.73 -9.38 11.73
CA VAL A 35 24.17 -9.40 10.32
C VAL A 35 25.61 -9.94 10.23
N LYS A 36 26.52 -9.48 11.10
CA LYS A 36 27.92 -9.95 11.14
C LYS A 36 28.01 -11.45 11.44
N LEU A 37 27.28 -11.93 12.44
CA LEU A 37 27.21 -13.35 12.79
C LEU A 37 26.68 -14.20 11.63
N PHE A 38 25.62 -13.74 10.95
CA PHE A 38 25.09 -14.43 9.78
C PHE A 38 26.10 -14.48 8.62
N GLN A 39 26.78 -13.36 8.33
CA GLN A 39 27.82 -13.32 7.28
C GLN A 39 29.05 -14.18 7.61
N ALA A 40 29.35 -14.39 8.89
CA ALA A 40 30.38 -15.30 9.36
C ALA A 40 29.96 -16.78 9.32
N GLY A 41 28.69 -17.09 9.02
CA GLY A 41 28.15 -18.45 9.06
C GLY A 41 27.85 -18.96 10.47
N GLU A 42 27.82 -18.07 11.47
CA GLU A 42 27.61 -18.38 12.88
C GLU A 42 26.13 -18.30 13.31
N LYS A 43 25.23 -17.95 12.38
CA LYS A 43 23.79 -17.83 12.64
C LYS A 43 22.99 -18.66 11.63
N ASP A 44 22.02 -19.41 12.14
CA ASP A 44 21.09 -20.17 11.30
C ASP A 44 20.27 -19.25 10.36
N GLU A 45 20.06 -19.70 9.12
CA GLU A 45 19.39 -18.91 8.09
C GLU A 45 17.92 -18.63 8.44
N VAL A 46 17.20 -19.62 8.99
CA VAL A 46 15.79 -19.47 9.35
C VAL A 46 15.64 -18.54 10.55
N GLU A 47 16.50 -18.69 11.54
CA GLU A 47 16.54 -17.81 12.71
C GLU A 47 16.86 -16.36 12.30
N PHE A 48 17.89 -16.16 11.49
CA PHE A 48 18.27 -14.84 10.98
C PHE A 48 17.15 -14.23 10.12
N LEU A 49 16.53 -15.01 9.24
CA LEU A 49 15.41 -14.60 8.42
C LEU A 49 14.26 -14.08 9.30
N ARG A 50 13.83 -14.84 10.31
CA ARG A 50 12.75 -14.41 11.21
C ARG A 50 13.13 -13.13 11.98
N PHE A 51 14.39 -13.01 12.37
CA PHE A 51 14.92 -11.82 13.04
C PHE A 51 14.95 -10.58 12.14
N ARG A 52 15.57 -10.64 10.96
CA ARG A 52 15.71 -9.48 10.05
C ARG A 52 14.39 -9.03 9.46
N LEU A 53 13.43 -9.94 9.25
CA LEU A 53 12.08 -9.59 8.81
C LEU A 53 11.40 -8.65 9.82
N ARG A 54 11.62 -8.85 11.12
CA ARG A 54 11.12 -7.95 12.17
C ARG A 54 11.76 -6.57 12.12
N GLN A 55 12.91 -6.41 11.47
CA GLN A 55 13.61 -5.14 11.24
C GLN A 55 13.26 -4.48 9.90
N GLY A 56 12.26 -5.01 9.18
CA GLY A 56 11.86 -4.46 7.87
C GLY A 56 12.79 -4.82 6.72
N VAL A 57 13.73 -5.74 6.95
CA VAL A 57 14.74 -6.20 5.97
C VAL A 57 14.30 -7.54 5.38
N TYR A 58 13.94 -7.53 4.10
CA TYR A 58 13.32 -8.66 3.40
C TYR A 58 14.20 -9.08 2.22
N GLY A 59 14.48 -10.37 2.06
CA GLY A 59 15.29 -10.84 0.94
C GLY A 59 14.47 -10.87 -0.34
N GLN A 60 15.10 -10.51 -1.45
CA GLN A 60 14.42 -10.37 -2.74
C GLN A 60 14.88 -11.43 -3.74
N ARG A 61 14.37 -11.36 -4.97
CA ARG A 61 14.65 -12.35 -6.03
C ARG A 61 16.14 -12.49 -6.32
N GLN A 62 16.88 -11.39 -6.24
CA GLN A 62 18.32 -11.35 -6.44
C GLN A 62 19.05 -11.84 -5.16
N PRO A 63 19.99 -12.78 -5.27
CA PRO A 63 20.79 -13.27 -4.15
C PRO A 63 21.50 -12.12 -3.41
N ASP A 64 21.62 -12.25 -2.08
CA ASP A 64 22.30 -11.31 -1.17
C ASP A 64 21.80 -9.85 -1.20
N ARG A 65 20.71 -9.59 -1.92
CA ARG A 65 20.03 -8.32 -1.96
C ARG A 65 18.80 -8.32 -1.09
N GLN A 66 18.54 -7.17 -0.49
CA GLN A 66 17.44 -6.93 0.41
C GLN A 66 16.54 -5.81 -0.12
N MET A 67 15.25 -5.96 0.14
CA MET A 67 14.28 -4.89 0.18
C MET A 67 14.21 -4.36 1.61
N ILE A 68 14.19 -3.04 1.76
CA ILE A 68 14.08 -2.34 3.04
C ILE A 68 12.76 -1.58 3.03
N ARG A 69 11.89 -1.88 3.99
CA ARG A 69 10.60 -1.21 4.13
C ARG A 69 10.59 -0.26 5.31
N VAL A 70 10.32 1.01 5.03
CA VAL A 70 10.10 2.06 6.02
C VAL A 70 8.63 2.01 6.47
N LYS A 71 8.38 1.87 7.78
CA LYS A 71 7.03 1.88 8.38
C LYS A 71 6.66 3.32 8.70
N ILE A 72 5.70 3.85 7.94
CA ILE A 72 5.22 5.23 8.02
C ILE A 72 3.74 5.18 8.39
N PRO A 73 3.38 5.17 9.69
CA PRO A 73 1.97 5.16 10.10
C PRO A 73 1.19 6.29 9.41
N PHE A 74 -0.03 5.99 8.96
CA PHE A 74 -0.94 6.91 8.23
C PHE A 74 -0.32 7.61 7.01
N GLY A 75 0.82 7.12 6.53
CA GLY A 75 1.57 7.70 5.42
C GLY A 75 2.20 9.07 5.70
N GLY A 76 2.17 9.58 6.94
CA GLY A 76 2.63 10.94 7.25
C GLY A 76 4.14 11.11 7.15
N LEU A 77 4.56 12.16 6.43
CA LEU A 77 5.95 12.54 6.23
C LEU A 77 6.14 14.05 6.43
N THR A 78 7.28 14.42 7.00
CA THR A 78 7.79 15.80 6.92
C THR A 78 8.67 15.97 5.69
N ALA A 79 8.87 17.22 5.25
CA ALA A 79 9.78 17.54 4.15
C ALA A 79 11.22 17.07 4.44
N ASP A 80 11.68 17.18 5.68
CA ASP A 80 13.02 16.71 6.07
C ASP A 80 13.14 15.18 5.98
N GLN A 81 12.07 14.45 6.33
CA GLN A 81 12.01 13.02 6.12
C GLN A 81 12.02 12.67 4.62
N MET A 82 11.34 13.45 3.78
CA MET A 82 11.37 13.28 2.32
C MET A 82 12.78 13.49 1.76
N ASP A 83 13.52 14.50 2.22
CA ASP A 83 14.93 14.68 1.83
C ASP A 83 15.78 13.45 2.19
N VAL A 84 15.62 12.93 3.41
CA VAL A 84 16.34 11.73 3.86
C VAL A 84 15.94 10.50 3.03
N LEU A 85 14.68 10.38 2.63
CA LEU A 85 14.24 9.32 1.71
C LEU A 85 14.92 9.45 0.34
N GLY A 86 15.17 10.67 -0.14
CA GLY A 86 15.95 10.95 -1.35
C GLY A 86 17.42 10.53 -1.22
N VAL A 87 18.07 10.91 -0.11
CA VAL A 87 19.46 10.51 0.18
C VAL A 87 19.58 8.99 0.32
N ALA A 88 18.61 8.35 0.98
CA ALA A 88 18.56 6.90 1.10
C ALA A 88 18.44 6.21 -0.26
N ALA A 89 17.61 6.76 -1.16
CA ALA A 89 17.47 6.27 -2.53
C ALA A 89 18.79 6.38 -3.30
N ASP A 90 19.45 7.54 -3.27
CA ASP A 90 20.70 7.76 -4.03
C ASP A 90 21.84 6.87 -3.53
N LYS A 91 21.98 6.75 -2.19
CA LYS A 91 23.12 6.09 -1.58
C LYS A 91 23.02 4.57 -1.54
N TYR A 92 21.84 4.01 -1.29
CA TYR A 92 21.69 2.59 -0.98
C TYR A 92 20.86 1.80 -1.99
N ALA A 93 20.02 2.45 -2.81
CA ALA A 93 19.21 1.76 -3.81
C ALA A 93 19.88 1.87 -5.20
N PRO A 94 20.33 0.75 -5.80
CA PRO A 94 20.93 0.76 -7.14
C PRO A 94 20.11 1.42 -8.24
N LEU A 95 18.78 1.40 -8.14
CA LEU A 95 17.87 2.05 -9.09
C LEU A 95 17.58 3.52 -8.76
N LYS A 96 18.23 4.07 -7.72
CA LYS A 96 18.10 5.45 -7.24
C LYS A 96 16.65 5.89 -7.03
N LYS A 97 15.81 5.00 -6.54
CA LYS A 97 14.38 5.25 -6.28
C LYS A 97 13.88 4.60 -5.01
N GLY A 98 12.88 5.23 -4.41
CA GLY A 98 12.01 4.65 -3.39
C GLY A 98 10.63 4.36 -3.99
N HIS A 99 10.02 3.24 -3.59
CA HIS A 99 8.71 2.81 -4.09
C HIS A 99 7.63 2.97 -3.00
N ILE A 100 6.63 3.80 -3.27
CA ILE A 100 5.42 3.98 -2.47
C ILE A 100 4.54 2.73 -2.60
N THR A 101 4.15 2.20 -1.45
CA THR A 101 3.42 0.92 -1.39
C THR A 101 1.94 1.13 -1.16
N THR A 102 1.13 0.11 -1.47
CA THR A 102 -0.33 0.05 -1.16
C THR A 102 -0.69 0.01 0.33
N ARG A 103 0.27 0.34 1.21
CA ARG A 103 0.13 0.48 2.66
C ARG A 103 0.88 1.71 3.17
N GLU A 104 1.03 2.75 2.33
CA GLU A 104 1.53 4.06 2.75
C GLU A 104 2.96 3.96 3.33
N ASN A 105 3.81 3.19 2.65
CA ASN A 105 5.21 2.99 3.06
C ASN A 105 6.11 3.32 1.88
N VAL A 106 7.41 3.44 2.15
CA VAL A 106 8.45 3.48 1.11
C VAL A 106 9.29 2.21 1.18
N GLN A 107 9.60 1.64 0.02
CA GLN A 107 10.51 0.50 -0.14
C GLN A 107 11.73 0.87 -0.97
N TYR A 108 12.91 0.47 -0.49
CA TYR A 108 14.14 0.43 -1.27
C TYR A 108 14.45 -1.00 -1.66
N HIS A 109 14.90 -1.21 -2.89
CA HIS A 109 15.21 -2.53 -3.44
C HIS A 109 16.69 -2.62 -3.81
N HIS A 110 17.20 -3.85 -3.91
CA HIS A 110 18.58 -4.16 -4.30
C HIS A 110 19.67 -3.69 -3.32
N VAL A 111 19.30 -3.41 -2.06
CA VAL A 111 20.23 -2.99 -1.01
C VAL A 111 21.08 -4.21 -0.58
N PRO A 112 22.43 -4.14 -0.62
CA PRO A 112 23.25 -5.23 -0.10
C PRO A 112 23.04 -5.40 1.41
N LEU A 113 23.02 -6.65 1.89
CA LEU A 113 22.76 -6.95 3.31
C LEU A 113 23.68 -6.16 4.27
N GLY A 114 24.97 -6.07 3.94
CA GLY A 114 25.96 -5.37 4.77
C GLY A 114 25.77 -3.86 4.88
N GLU A 115 24.94 -3.23 4.03
CA GLU A 115 24.65 -1.79 4.07
C GLU A 115 23.32 -1.47 4.76
N THR A 116 22.50 -2.49 5.04
CA THR A 116 21.16 -2.30 5.61
C THR A 116 21.19 -1.60 6.97
N THR A 117 22.19 -1.86 7.80
CA THR A 117 22.35 -1.20 9.11
C THR A 117 22.60 0.30 8.95
N ASP A 118 23.46 0.71 8.02
CA ASP A 118 23.78 2.12 7.77
C ASP A 118 22.55 2.89 7.26
N LEU A 119 21.73 2.25 6.43
CA LEU A 119 20.44 2.78 6.00
C LEU A 119 19.44 2.89 7.16
N LEU A 120 19.31 1.86 8.00
CA LEU A 120 18.41 1.88 9.16
C LEU A 120 18.75 3.02 10.13
N ARG A 121 20.04 3.30 10.36
CA ARG A 121 20.49 4.43 11.20
C ARG A 121 20.14 5.77 10.59
N MET A 122 20.42 5.96 9.29
CA MET A 122 20.08 7.19 8.58
C MET A 122 18.58 7.51 8.65
N LEU A 123 17.73 6.48 8.46
CA LEU A 123 16.29 6.63 8.62
C LEU A 123 15.92 6.97 10.07
N GLY A 124 16.55 6.28 11.03
CA GLY A 124 16.34 6.52 12.46
C GLY A 124 16.71 7.93 12.92
N ASP A 125 17.78 8.52 12.38
CA ASP A 125 18.19 9.91 12.65
C ASP A 125 17.18 10.94 12.12
N ALA A 126 16.29 10.54 11.21
CA ALA A 126 15.18 11.34 10.68
C ALA A 126 13.83 11.03 11.37
N GLY A 127 13.81 10.19 12.41
CA GLY A 127 12.59 9.75 13.09
C GLY A 127 11.78 8.69 12.34
N LEU A 128 12.35 8.07 11.29
CA LEU A 128 11.71 6.98 10.53
C LEU A 128 12.16 5.61 11.03
N SER A 129 11.22 4.67 11.12
CA SER A 129 11.50 3.30 11.58
C SER A 129 11.19 2.25 10.52
N THR A 130 11.98 1.17 10.47
CA THR A 130 11.67 -0.03 9.69
C THR A 130 11.12 -1.17 10.55
N ARG A 131 11.07 -0.96 11.88
CA ARG A 131 10.72 -1.98 12.86
C ARG A 131 9.28 -2.45 12.63
N GLU A 132 9.12 -3.77 12.50
CA GLU A 132 7.85 -4.47 12.27
C GLU A 132 7.13 -4.11 10.96
N ALA A 133 7.83 -3.50 10.00
CA ALA A 133 7.29 -3.29 8.65
C ALA A 133 7.03 -4.63 7.92
N CYS A 134 7.75 -5.68 8.33
CA CYS A 134 7.72 -7.04 7.79
C CYS A 134 7.58 -8.08 8.93
N GLY A 135 7.50 -9.37 8.59
CA GLY A 135 7.35 -10.46 9.58
C GLY A 135 5.91 -10.74 10.03
N ASN A 136 5.77 -11.60 11.05
CA ASN A 136 4.50 -11.99 11.66
C ASN A 136 4.13 -11.06 12.83
N THR A 137 4.04 -9.78 12.51
CA THR A 137 3.82 -8.66 13.42
C THR A 137 2.64 -7.81 12.95
N VAL A 138 2.32 -6.75 13.70
CA VAL A 138 1.47 -5.66 13.23
C VAL A 138 2.25 -4.84 12.20
N ARG A 139 1.75 -4.84 10.96
CA ARG A 139 2.34 -4.10 9.83
C ARG A 139 2.09 -2.60 9.97
N ASN A 140 2.33 -1.83 8.91
CA ASN A 140 1.96 -0.42 8.93
C ASN A 140 0.48 -0.24 9.28
N VAL A 141 0.18 0.83 10.01
CA VAL A 141 -1.18 1.26 10.32
C VAL A 141 -1.58 2.27 9.27
N VAL A 142 -2.58 1.91 8.48
CA VAL A 142 -3.10 2.74 7.38
C VAL A 142 -4.12 3.73 7.93
N ALA A 143 -4.16 4.94 7.40
CA ALA A 143 -5.30 5.83 7.57
C ALA A 143 -5.51 6.66 6.30
N ALA A 144 -6.75 7.09 6.06
CA ALA A 144 -7.05 7.92 4.90
C ALA A 144 -6.13 9.15 4.83
N PRO A 145 -5.56 9.50 3.66
CA PRO A 145 -4.72 10.69 3.54
C PRO A 145 -5.48 11.98 3.84
N SER A 146 -6.82 11.96 3.77
CA SER A 146 -7.71 13.06 4.09
C SER A 146 -8.02 13.22 5.59
N ALA A 147 -7.63 12.27 6.46
CA ALA A 147 -7.96 12.34 7.88
C ALA A 147 -7.41 13.62 8.54
N GLY A 148 -8.27 14.32 9.27
CA GLY A 148 -8.05 15.63 9.87
C GLY A 148 -8.54 16.82 9.04
N VAL A 149 -8.76 16.62 7.73
CA VAL A 149 -9.13 17.71 6.80
C VAL A 149 -10.30 17.38 5.89
N SER A 150 -10.78 16.13 5.88
CA SER A 150 -11.93 15.70 5.09
C SER A 150 -13.22 16.40 5.54
N LYS A 151 -14.12 16.67 4.59
CA LYS A 151 -15.46 17.19 4.89
C LYS A 151 -16.42 16.11 5.40
N ASP A 152 -16.11 14.85 5.09
CA ASP A 152 -16.97 13.70 5.39
C ASP A 152 -16.59 12.97 6.68
N GLU A 153 -15.47 13.35 7.31
CA GLU A 153 -15.01 12.67 8.52
C GLU A 153 -15.85 13.00 9.75
N VAL A 154 -16.04 11.99 10.61
CA VAL A 154 -16.70 12.11 11.90
C VAL A 154 -15.76 12.78 12.91
N PHE A 155 -14.49 12.37 12.92
CA PHE A 155 -13.39 13.01 13.65
C PHE A 155 -12.05 12.54 13.08
N ASP A 156 -10.98 13.28 13.36
CA ASP A 156 -9.62 12.93 12.93
C ASP A 156 -9.13 11.64 13.59
N VAL A 157 -8.84 10.63 12.77
CA VAL A 157 -8.35 9.33 13.22
C VAL A 157 -6.82 9.25 13.35
N THR A 158 -6.09 10.27 12.87
CA THR A 158 -4.62 10.30 12.86
C THR A 158 -4.00 10.05 14.25
N PRO A 159 -4.46 10.70 15.34
CA PRO A 159 -3.89 10.47 16.66
C PRO A 159 -4.07 9.03 17.15
N TYR A 160 -5.21 8.40 16.84
CA TYR A 160 -5.52 7.03 17.25
C TYR A 160 -4.78 5.98 16.42
N ALA A 161 -4.59 6.23 15.12
CA ALA A 161 -3.76 5.39 14.26
C ALA A 161 -2.30 5.39 14.75
N ALA A 162 -1.78 6.55 15.15
CA ALA A 162 -0.47 6.68 15.78
C ALA A 162 -0.40 5.95 17.12
N ALA A 163 -1.40 6.13 17.99
CA ALA A 163 -1.47 5.45 19.28
C ALA A 163 -1.46 3.92 19.12
N TYR A 164 -2.25 3.38 18.19
CA TYR A 164 -2.24 1.96 17.85
C TYR A 164 -0.87 1.51 17.35
N ALA A 165 -0.24 2.28 16.46
CA ALA A 165 1.08 1.96 15.92
C ALA A 165 2.15 1.91 17.02
N ARG A 166 2.14 2.88 17.95
CA ARG A 166 3.05 2.96 19.09
C ARG A 166 2.79 1.86 20.11
N TYR A 167 1.53 1.59 20.44
CA TYR A 167 1.16 0.56 21.42
C TYR A 167 1.62 -0.84 21.00
N PHE A 168 1.39 -1.20 19.73
CA PHE A 168 1.72 -2.54 19.24
C PHE A 168 3.17 -2.71 18.80
N LEU A 169 3.93 -1.62 18.67
CA LEU A 169 5.35 -1.67 18.37
C LEU A 169 6.11 -2.30 19.55
N ARG A 170 6.84 -3.39 19.31
CA ARG A 170 7.56 -4.18 20.33
C ARG A 170 6.65 -4.83 21.38
N HIS A 171 5.33 -4.82 21.18
CA HIS A 171 4.40 -5.42 22.12
C HIS A 171 4.57 -6.94 22.16
N PRO A 172 4.66 -7.59 23.34
CA PRO A 172 4.95 -9.03 23.45
C PRO A 172 4.01 -9.93 22.63
N THR A 173 2.71 -9.62 22.62
CA THR A 173 1.69 -10.37 21.85
C THR A 173 1.95 -10.35 20.35
N THR A 174 2.53 -9.28 19.82
CA THR A 174 2.63 -9.04 18.36
C THR A 174 4.00 -9.36 17.79
N GLN A 175 4.94 -9.92 18.56
CA GLN A 175 6.28 -10.24 18.08
C GLN A 175 6.37 -11.53 17.25
N ASN A 176 5.43 -12.46 17.42
CA ASN A 176 5.42 -13.75 16.72
C ASN A 176 4.01 -14.35 16.61
N MET A 177 3.09 -13.59 16.02
CA MET A 177 1.75 -14.08 15.72
C MET A 177 1.78 -15.25 14.72
N PRO A 178 0.71 -16.05 14.58
CA PRO A 178 0.64 -17.07 13.52
C PRO A 178 0.93 -16.49 12.14
N ARG A 179 0.50 -15.23 11.91
CA ARG A 179 0.81 -14.49 10.70
C ARG A 179 0.70 -12.98 10.91
N LYS A 180 1.20 -12.21 9.93
CA LYS A 180 1.08 -10.74 9.86
C LYS A 180 -0.36 -10.26 10.16
N SER A 181 -0.48 -9.13 10.85
CA SER A 181 -1.73 -8.39 11.04
C SER A 181 -1.63 -7.02 10.37
N LYS A 182 -2.62 -6.65 9.58
CA LYS A 182 -2.75 -5.37 8.88
C LYS A 182 -3.90 -4.59 9.49
N THR A 183 -3.65 -3.32 9.78
CA THR A 183 -4.64 -2.42 10.40
C THR A 183 -4.93 -1.22 9.49
N ALA A 184 -6.16 -0.72 9.52
CA ALA A 184 -6.57 0.52 8.87
C ALA A 184 -7.59 1.31 9.72
N PHE A 185 -7.55 2.63 9.59
CA PHE A 185 -8.46 3.59 10.23
C PHE A 185 -9.12 4.47 9.17
N SER A 186 -10.45 4.53 9.20
CA SER A 186 -11.25 5.46 8.42
C SER A 186 -11.92 6.49 9.31
N GLY A 187 -11.86 7.76 8.91
CA GLY A 187 -12.58 8.86 9.57
C GLY A 187 -14.08 8.89 9.27
N SER A 188 -14.57 8.11 8.30
CA SER A 188 -15.96 8.10 7.88
C SER A 188 -16.42 6.72 7.42
N GLU A 189 -17.74 6.54 7.26
CA GLU A 189 -18.32 5.32 6.69
C GLU A 189 -18.03 5.13 5.21
N LYS A 190 -17.58 6.19 4.55
CA LYS A 190 -17.08 6.10 3.19
C LYS A 190 -15.85 5.19 3.11
N ASP A 191 -15.10 5.00 4.19
CA ASP A 191 -14.02 4.01 4.21
C ASP A 191 -12.95 4.22 3.11
N GLU A 192 -12.43 5.44 2.99
CA GLU A 192 -11.26 5.76 2.14
C GLU A 192 -10.04 4.86 2.44
N ALA A 193 -9.96 4.31 3.65
CA ALA A 193 -8.87 3.44 4.08
C ALA A 193 -9.06 1.95 3.71
N MET A 194 -10.20 1.58 3.12
CA MET A 194 -10.58 0.22 2.73
C MET A 194 -10.46 -0.78 3.91
N VAL A 195 -11.03 -0.45 5.07
CA VAL A 195 -10.91 -1.21 6.32
C VAL A 195 -11.37 -2.67 6.19
N LEU A 196 -12.30 -2.97 5.28
CA LEU A 196 -12.82 -4.34 5.12
C LEU A 196 -11.80 -5.34 4.57
N MET A 197 -10.72 -4.88 3.91
CA MET A 197 -9.65 -5.79 3.46
C MET A 197 -8.52 -6.00 4.48
N HIS A 198 -8.65 -5.41 5.69
CA HIS A 198 -7.65 -5.45 6.74
C HIS A 198 -7.96 -6.50 7.81
N ASP A 199 -6.93 -7.00 8.50
CA ASP A 199 -7.12 -7.95 9.61
C ASP A 199 -7.87 -7.28 10.78
N VAL A 200 -7.58 -5.99 11.00
CA VAL A 200 -8.24 -5.10 11.97
C VAL A 200 -8.62 -3.80 11.27
N GLY A 201 -9.89 -3.44 11.29
CA GLY A 201 -10.40 -2.22 10.67
C GLY A 201 -11.15 -1.35 11.69
N MET A 202 -10.95 -0.04 11.60
CA MET A 202 -11.54 0.96 12.49
C MET A 202 -12.30 1.99 11.68
N VAL A 203 -13.59 2.19 11.99
CA VAL A 203 -14.40 3.23 11.37
C VAL A 203 -14.89 4.18 12.44
N ALA A 204 -14.53 5.46 12.33
CA ALA A 204 -14.88 6.49 13.30
C ALA A 204 -16.39 6.66 13.43
N ARG A 205 -16.88 6.72 14.66
CA ARG A 205 -18.29 6.86 15.03
C ARG A 205 -18.46 7.78 16.23
N ILE A 206 -19.59 8.47 16.27
CA ILE A 206 -20.07 9.15 17.48
C ILE A 206 -21.39 8.50 17.88
N GLN A 207 -21.48 8.05 19.13
CA GLN A 207 -22.70 7.51 19.72
C GLN A 207 -22.98 8.24 21.03
N ASN A 208 -24.15 8.85 21.15
CA ASN A 208 -24.56 9.62 22.33
C ASN A 208 -23.51 10.67 22.77
N GLY A 209 -22.91 11.38 21.81
CA GLY A 209 -21.87 12.39 22.06
C GLY A 209 -20.49 11.83 22.40
N THR A 210 -20.33 10.51 22.52
CA THR A 210 -19.05 9.86 22.80
C THR A 210 -18.37 9.44 21.48
N ARG A 211 -17.09 9.77 21.32
CA ARG A 211 -16.27 9.31 20.19
C ARG A 211 -15.91 7.84 20.38
N GLY A 212 -15.89 7.09 19.28
CA GLY A 212 -15.49 5.70 19.29
C GLY A 212 -15.32 5.14 17.89
N PHE A 213 -15.17 3.83 17.82
CA PHE A 213 -14.97 3.11 16.58
C PHE A 213 -15.92 1.93 16.44
N LYS A 214 -16.45 1.74 15.24
CA LYS A 214 -16.83 0.41 14.78
C LYS A 214 -15.56 -0.38 14.50
N ILE A 215 -15.46 -1.59 15.04
CA ILE A 215 -14.32 -2.48 14.85
C ILE A 215 -14.74 -3.66 13.97
N VAL A 216 -14.04 -3.86 12.86
CA VAL A 216 -14.19 -5.01 11.96
C VAL A 216 -12.92 -5.87 11.99
N LEU A 217 -13.07 -7.20 11.85
CA LEU A 217 -11.95 -8.14 11.88
C LEU A 217 -12.03 -9.19 10.77
N GLY A 218 -10.87 -9.69 10.35
CA GLY A 218 -10.79 -10.87 9.49
C GLY A 218 -10.82 -10.59 7.99
N GLY A 219 -10.44 -9.39 7.57
CA GLY A 219 -10.25 -9.08 6.16
C GLY A 219 -8.92 -9.59 5.61
N GLY A 220 -8.84 -9.75 4.29
CA GLY A 220 -7.59 -9.96 3.59
C GLY A 220 -7.76 -10.60 2.23
N LEU A 221 -7.01 -10.10 1.25
CA LEU A 221 -7.08 -10.54 -0.15
C LEU A 221 -6.34 -11.89 -0.35
N SER A 222 -5.03 -11.90 -0.63
CA SER A 222 -4.28 -13.16 -0.88
C SER A 222 -4.98 -14.06 -1.91
N THR A 223 -4.72 -15.38 -1.90
CA THR A 223 -5.34 -16.36 -2.79
C THR A 223 -6.81 -16.67 -2.48
N SER A 224 -7.30 -16.24 -1.32
CA SER A 224 -8.63 -16.56 -0.82
C SER A 224 -9.21 -15.30 -0.20
N PRO A 225 -9.68 -14.33 -1.01
CA PRO A 225 -10.11 -13.04 -0.52
C PRO A 225 -11.33 -13.18 0.40
N MET A 226 -11.27 -12.51 1.56
CA MET A 226 -12.35 -12.46 2.55
C MET A 226 -12.45 -11.03 3.08
N MET A 227 -13.67 -10.54 3.27
CA MET A 227 -13.93 -9.23 3.88
C MET A 227 -14.07 -9.37 5.39
N ALA A 228 -13.64 -8.35 6.11
CA ALA A 228 -13.77 -8.26 7.55
C ALA A 228 -15.24 -8.25 7.97
N GLN A 229 -15.55 -8.86 9.10
CA GLN A 229 -16.88 -8.85 9.71
C GLN A 229 -16.85 -8.01 10.98
N THR A 230 -17.98 -7.40 11.36
CA THR A 230 -18.04 -6.57 12.56
C THR A 230 -17.69 -7.37 13.82
N LEU A 231 -16.73 -6.92 14.62
CA LEU A 231 -16.52 -7.37 15.99
C LEU A 231 -17.44 -6.60 16.96
N ARG A 232 -17.44 -5.26 16.86
CA ARG A 232 -18.23 -4.34 17.68
C ARG A 232 -18.74 -3.21 16.80
N GLU A 233 -20.02 -2.86 16.91
CA GLU A 233 -20.58 -1.69 16.21
C GLU A 233 -20.09 -0.38 16.81
N PHE A 234 -19.73 -0.36 18.10
CA PHE A 234 -19.15 0.79 18.77
C PHE A 234 -18.27 0.38 19.95
N VAL A 235 -17.11 1.02 20.06
CA VAL A 235 -16.19 0.95 21.21
C VAL A 235 -15.66 2.38 21.45
N PRO A 236 -15.76 2.92 22.68
CA PRO A 236 -15.18 4.23 23.00
C PRO A 236 -13.68 4.31 22.68
N VAL A 237 -13.19 5.51 22.40
CA VAL A 237 -11.77 5.71 22.04
C VAL A 237 -10.81 5.35 23.18
N GLU A 238 -11.28 5.26 24.40
CA GLU A 238 -10.47 4.88 25.56
C GLU A 238 -10.21 3.36 25.61
N ASP A 239 -11.06 2.56 24.96
CA ASP A 239 -11.03 1.10 25.06
C ASP A 239 -10.67 0.39 23.74
N PHE A 240 -10.64 1.08 22.59
CA PHE A 240 -10.43 0.40 21.29
C PHE A 240 -9.12 -0.41 21.23
N ILE A 241 -8.05 0.06 21.88
CA ILE A 241 -6.77 -0.67 21.93
C ILE A 241 -6.94 -2.00 22.66
N LYS A 242 -7.66 -2.01 23.80
CA LYS A 242 -7.92 -3.25 24.57
C LYS A 242 -8.72 -4.24 23.76
N HIS A 243 -9.77 -3.79 23.07
CA HIS A 243 -10.56 -4.67 22.19
C HIS A 243 -9.71 -5.28 21.05
N CYS A 244 -8.80 -4.49 20.47
CA CYS A 244 -7.86 -4.98 19.47
C CYS A 244 -6.86 -5.97 20.04
N GLU A 245 -6.26 -5.66 21.19
CA GLU A 245 -5.29 -6.53 21.82
C GLU A 245 -5.93 -7.85 22.21
N ALA A 246 -7.15 -7.84 22.75
CA ALA A 246 -7.90 -9.05 23.07
C ALA A 246 -8.11 -9.93 21.82
N ALA A 247 -8.53 -9.33 20.69
CA ALA A 247 -8.65 -10.04 19.42
C ALA A 247 -7.31 -10.61 18.92
N LEU A 248 -6.22 -9.84 19.03
CA LEU A 248 -4.88 -10.28 18.63
C LEU A 248 -4.31 -11.35 19.57
N ARG A 249 -4.63 -11.32 20.87
CA ARG A 249 -4.28 -12.36 21.85
C ARG A 249 -5.01 -13.66 21.54
N VAL A 250 -6.31 -13.59 21.27
CA VAL A 250 -7.11 -14.75 20.83
C VAL A 250 -6.51 -15.36 19.57
N PHE A 251 -6.19 -14.55 18.56
CA PHE A 251 -5.52 -15.00 17.34
C PHE A 251 -4.13 -15.59 17.62
N ASN A 252 -3.32 -14.94 18.45
CA ASN A 252 -1.96 -15.36 18.74
C ASN A 252 -1.87 -16.75 19.38
N ARG A 253 -2.88 -17.11 20.18
CA ARG A 253 -2.98 -18.41 20.88
C ARG A 253 -3.58 -19.54 20.03
N GLN A 254 -3.92 -19.31 18.77
CA GLN A 254 -4.46 -20.38 17.95
C GLN A 254 -3.36 -21.30 17.42
N ASP A 255 -3.41 -22.57 17.78
CA ASP A 255 -2.46 -23.58 17.29
C ASP A 255 -2.77 -24.03 15.85
N GLU A 256 -4.04 -24.05 15.46
CA GLU A 256 -4.46 -24.51 14.13
C GLU A 256 -3.83 -23.65 13.02
N GLU A 257 -3.84 -22.33 13.20
CA GLU A 257 -3.27 -21.36 12.27
C GLU A 257 -1.73 -21.41 12.24
N ARG A 258 -1.08 -22.09 13.17
CA ARG A 258 0.37 -22.33 13.15
C ARG A 258 0.75 -23.58 12.36
N LYS A 259 -0.20 -24.47 12.03
CA LYS A 259 0.04 -25.71 11.26
C LYS A 259 0.25 -25.46 9.76
N SER A 260 -0.37 -24.41 9.22
CA SER A 260 -0.29 -24.12 7.78
C SER A 260 -0.25 -22.62 7.51
N ILE A 261 0.85 -22.15 6.92
CA ILE A 261 1.03 -20.74 6.55
C ILE A 261 -0.05 -20.25 5.59
N ALA A 262 -0.54 -21.12 4.69
CA ALA A 262 -1.60 -20.78 3.74
C ALA A 262 -2.92 -20.41 4.45
N LYS A 263 -3.12 -20.93 5.67
CA LYS A 263 -4.30 -20.71 6.51
C LYS A 263 -3.99 -19.97 7.82
N ALA A 264 -2.84 -19.31 7.92
CA ALA A 264 -2.35 -18.76 9.19
C ALA A 264 -2.87 -17.36 9.57
N ARG A 265 -3.67 -16.72 8.72
CA ARG A 265 -4.22 -15.36 8.97
C ARG A 265 -5.48 -15.43 9.83
N ILE A 266 -5.75 -14.37 10.61
CA ILE A 266 -6.92 -14.28 11.51
C ILE A 266 -8.26 -14.51 10.79
N LYS A 267 -8.35 -14.16 9.50
CA LYS A 267 -9.53 -14.46 8.68
C LYS A 267 -9.91 -15.94 8.66
N PHE A 268 -8.93 -16.85 8.72
CA PHE A 268 -9.18 -18.29 8.76
C PHE A 268 -9.60 -18.75 10.15
N THR A 269 -9.11 -18.11 11.22
CA THR A 269 -9.61 -18.32 12.59
C THR A 269 -11.10 -17.98 12.66
N ILE A 270 -11.47 -16.81 12.15
CA ILE A 270 -12.86 -16.35 12.13
C ILE A 270 -13.72 -17.25 11.23
N ALA A 271 -13.24 -17.62 10.04
CA ALA A 271 -13.98 -18.52 9.15
C ALA A 271 -14.21 -19.91 9.77
N ARG A 272 -13.25 -20.42 10.54
CA ARG A 272 -13.33 -21.73 11.22
C ARG A 272 -14.24 -21.69 12.45
N LEU A 273 -14.16 -20.64 13.25
CA LEU A 273 -14.90 -20.53 14.51
C LEU A 273 -16.31 -19.96 14.34
N GLY A 274 -16.53 -19.14 13.31
CA GLY A 274 -17.65 -18.21 13.22
C GLY A 274 -17.38 -16.93 14.03
N MET A 275 -17.88 -15.80 13.53
CA MET A 275 -17.65 -14.50 14.19
C MET A 275 -18.30 -14.42 15.58
N ASP A 276 -19.46 -15.05 15.80
CA ASP A 276 -20.11 -15.04 17.13
C ASP A 276 -19.25 -15.70 18.21
N LYS A 277 -18.69 -16.88 17.91
CA LYS A 277 -17.77 -17.56 18.82
C LYS A 277 -16.49 -16.77 19.02
N PHE A 278 -15.96 -16.16 17.96
CA PHE A 278 -14.78 -15.30 18.07
C PHE A 278 -15.04 -14.09 18.98
N ARG A 279 -16.19 -13.42 18.85
CA ARG A 279 -16.62 -12.32 19.73
C ARG A 279 -16.69 -12.78 21.19
N GLN A 280 -17.27 -13.94 21.47
CA GLN A 280 -17.31 -14.49 22.83
C GLN A 280 -15.90 -14.71 23.40
N MET A 281 -14.96 -15.24 22.61
CA MET A 281 -13.58 -15.41 23.05
C MET A 281 -12.88 -14.09 23.36
N VAL A 282 -13.18 -13.04 22.59
CA VAL A 282 -12.71 -11.68 22.87
C VAL A 282 -13.30 -11.14 24.17
N ASP A 283 -14.59 -11.36 24.42
CA ASP A 283 -15.25 -10.96 25.68
C ASP A 283 -14.65 -11.66 26.89
N GLU A 284 -14.36 -12.96 26.81
CA GLU A 284 -13.68 -13.67 27.90
C GLU A 284 -12.25 -13.16 28.12
N GLU A 285 -11.52 -12.83 27.05
CA GLU A 285 -10.18 -12.28 27.15
C GLU A 285 -10.14 -10.89 27.82
N LEU A 286 -11.17 -10.07 27.59
CA LEU A 286 -11.31 -8.74 28.20
C LEU A 286 -11.63 -8.78 29.70
N LYS A 287 -12.01 -9.93 30.27
CA LYS A 287 -12.23 -10.08 31.73
C LYS A 287 -10.94 -10.27 32.51
N LEU A 288 -9.83 -10.58 31.84
CA LEU A 288 -8.54 -10.87 32.46
C LEU A 288 -7.87 -9.60 33.00
N ASP A 289 -6.97 -9.77 33.97
CA ASP A 289 -6.34 -8.63 34.69
C ASP A 289 -5.54 -7.68 33.81
N TRP A 290 -5.02 -8.14 32.67
CA TRP A 290 -4.30 -7.27 31.74
C TRP A 290 -5.21 -6.19 31.13
N ALA A 291 -6.48 -6.51 30.87
CA ALA A 291 -7.44 -5.60 30.24
C ALA A 291 -8.00 -4.56 31.23
N LYS A 292 -7.88 -4.82 32.54
CA LYS A 292 -8.24 -3.87 33.61
C LYS A 292 -7.21 -2.76 33.77
N LYS A 293 -6.00 -2.92 33.21
CA LYS A 293 -4.97 -1.89 33.27
C LYS A 293 -5.38 -0.70 32.41
N GLU A 294 -5.15 0.49 32.95
CA GLU A 294 -5.34 1.73 32.20
C GLU A 294 -4.26 1.83 31.12
N ILE A 295 -4.69 2.24 29.92
CA ILE A 295 -3.78 2.59 28.84
C ILE A 295 -3.77 4.10 28.81
N ASP A 296 -2.59 4.69 29.06
CA ASP A 296 -2.37 6.11 28.86
C ASP A 296 -2.39 6.41 27.36
N LEU A 297 -3.60 6.65 26.84
CA LEU A 297 -3.83 6.89 25.43
C LEU A 297 -3.24 8.23 25.00
N GLU A 298 -3.27 9.24 25.87
CA GLU A 298 -2.77 10.59 25.58
C GLU A 298 -1.28 10.57 25.24
N SER A 299 -0.45 9.86 26.03
CA SER A 299 0.98 9.74 25.71
C SER A 299 1.28 8.91 24.46
N LEU A 300 0.35 8.04 24.06
CA LEU A 300 0.46 7.26 22.82
C LEU A 300 0.02 8.04 21.60
N MET A 301 -0.92 8.96 21.71
CA MET A 301 -1.38 9.76 20.57
C MET A 301 -0.26 10.63 20.00
N PHE A 302 -0.25 10.77 18.67
CA PHE A 302 0.56 11.76 17.97
C PHE A 302 -0.38 12.88 17.54
N VAL A 303 -0.26 14.03 18.18
CA VAL A 303 -1.05 15.22 17.88
C VAL A 303 -0.11 16.22 17.23
N ASP A 304 -0.37 16.52 15.97
CA ASP A 304 0.33 17.52 15.18
C ASP A 304 -0.70 18.57 14.78
N ASP A 305 -0.57 19.79 15.32
CA ASP A 305 -1.50 20.89 15.06
C ASP A 305 -1.16 21.56 13.73
N GLU A 306 -1.52 20.87 12.65
CA GLU A 306 -1.27 21.34 11.29
C GLU A 306 -2.04 22.63 10.95
N GLU A 307 -3.16 22.88 11.63
CA GLU A 307 -3.96 24.09 11.42
C GLU A 307 -3.25 25.32 11.96
N ALA A 308 -2.52 25.19 13.08
CA ALA A 308 -1.70 26.27 13.62
C ALA A 308 -0.56 26.69 12.69
N ASP A 309 -0.07 25.76 11.84
CA ASP A 309 0.97 26.03 10.84
C ASP A 309 0.41 26.51 9.48
N ALA A 310 -0.92 26.55 9.34
CA ALA A 310 -1.56 26.92 8.07
C ALA A 310 -1.21 28.36 7.66
N THR A 311 -0.75 28.51 6.43
CA THR A 311 -0.33 29.81 5.90
C THR A 311 -1.52 30.64 5.43
N ALA A 312 -1.45 31.96 5.61
CA ALA A 312 -2.38 32.89 4.95
C ALA A 312 -2.31 32.79 3.42
N ALA A 313 -3.33 33.30 2.71
CA ALA A 313 -3.24 33.47 1.26
C ALA A 313 -1.96 34.24 0.89
N PRO A 314 -1.09 33.69 0.03
CA PRO A 314 0.06 34.43 -0.44
C PRO A 314 -0.35 35.72 -1.18
N ALA A 315 0.59 36.65 -1.29
CA ALA A 315 0.45 37.78 -2.22
C ALA A 315 1.21 37.45 -3.51
N GLY A 316 0.61 37.70 -4.67
CA GLY A 316 1.28 37.55 -5.95
C GLY A 316 1.35 36.11 -6.49
N GLN A 317 0.32 35.29 -6.24
CA GLN A 317 0.16 34.02 -6.95
C GLN A 317 0.05 34.24 -8.46
N ILE A 318 0.40 33.23 -9.22
CA ILE A 318 0.15 33.23 -10.65
C ILE A 318 -1.37 33.08 -10.83
N ALA A 319 -1.99 34.04 -11.52
CA ALA A 319 -3.41 33.95 -11.83
C ALA A 319 -3.70 32.67 -12.64
N GLU A 320 -4.75 31.95 -12.24
CA GLU A 320 -5.22 30.80 -13.01
C GLU A 320 -5.57 31.28 -14.43
N PRO A 321 -5.03 30.64 -15.48
CA PRO A 321 -5.36 30.99 -16.85
C PRO A 321 -6.82 30.62 -17.14
N ASN A 322 -7.49 31.40 -18.00
CA ASN A 322 -8.86 31.09 -18.44
C ASN A 322 -8.93 29.97 -19.51
N ASP A 323 -7.79 29.51 -20.02
CA ASP A 323 -7.69 28.56 -21.14
C ASP A 323 -6.45 27.64 -20.97
N ASP A 324 -6.51 26.72 -20.01
CA ASP A 324 -5.51 25.66 -19.81
C ASP A 324 -6.22 24.33 -19.50
N PRO A 325 -6.69 23.60 -20.53
CA PRO A 325 -7.46 22.36 -20.34
C PRO A 325 -6.72 21.28 -19.55
N ALA A 326 -5.38 21.26 -19.62
CA ALA A 326 -4.56 20.32 -18.86
C ALA A 326 -4.57 20.65 -17.37
N PHE A 327 -4.52 21.94 -17.01
CA PHE A 327 -4.70 22.38 -15.63
C PHE A 327 -6.12 22.12 -15.14
N ASP A 328 -7.14 22.38 -15.94
CA ASP A 328 -8.54 22.13 -15.56
C ASP A 328 -8.79 20.65 -15.26
N ASP A 329 -8.26 19.77 -16.12
CA ASP A 329 -8.35 18.32 -15.91
C ASP A 329 -7.56 17.86 -14.67
N TRP A 330 -6.34 18.39 -14.48
CA TRP A 330 -5.56 18.15 -13.27
C TRP A 330 -6.29 18.63 -12.02
N LYS A 331 -6.87 19.83 -12.03
CA LYS A 331 -7.61 20.40 -10.90
C LYS A 331 -8.84 19.55 -10.59
N ARG A 332 -9.59 19.11 -11.60
CA ARG A 332 -10.77 18.25 -11.44
C ARG A 332 -10.43 16.89 -10.81
N THR A 333 -9.32 16.29 -11.21
CA THR A 333 -8.98 14.90 -10.82
C THR A 333 -8.06 14.81 -9.61
N ASN A 334 -7.19 15.79 -9.41
CA ASN A 334 -6.14 15.75 -8.39
C ASN A 334 -6.39 16.70 -7.21
N VAL A 335 -7.40 17.56 -7.24
CA VAL A 335 -7.65 18.54 -6.18
C VAL A 335 -8.99 18.29 -5.51
N VAL A 336 -8.99 18.25 -4.17
CA VAL A 336 -10.19 18.11 -3.36
C VAL A 336 -10.21 19.19 -2.29
N ALA A 337 -11.31 19.93 -2.16
CA ALA A 337 -11.43 20.96 -1.14
C ALA A 337 -11.40 20.37 0.28
N GLN A 338 -10.63 20.97 1.18
CA GLN A 338 -10.64 20.60 2.61
C GLN A 338 -11.89 21.15 3.31
N ARG A 339 -12.13 20.71 4.54
CA ARG A 339 -13.15 21.28 5.42
C ARG A 339 -12.84 22.72 5.85
N GLN A 340 -11.55 23.09 5.92
CA GLN A 340 -11.13 24.46 6.22
C GLN A 340 -11.24 25.33 4.96
N ASP A 341 -11.95 26.46 5.08
CA ASP A 341 -12.18 27.37 3.98
C ASP A 341 -10.88 27.93 3.39
N GLY A 342 -10.79 27.98 2.06
CA GLY A 342 -9.62 28.47 1.34
C GLY A 342 -8.45 27.48 1.25
N PHE A 343 -8.63 26.24 1.73
CA PHE A 343 -7.63 25.18 1.63
C PHE A 343 -8.13 23.98 0.79
N SER A 344 -7.17 23.34 0.13
CA SER A 344 -7.38 22.16 -0.70
C SER A 344 -6.32 21.10 -0.41
N MET A 345 -6.69 19.85 -0.64
CA MET A 345 -5.78 18.73 -0.79
C MET A 345 -5.35 18.62 -2.24
N VAL A 346 -4.07 18.39 -2.48
CA VAL A 346 -3.50 18.16 -3.81
C VAL A 346 -2.89 16.76 -3.83
N TYR A 347 -3.52 15.87 -4.59
CA TYR A 347 -3.03 14.52 -4.85
C TYR A 347 -2.01 14.55 -5.99
N VAL A 348 -0.80 14.11 -5.69
CA VAL A 348 0.29 13.97 -6.64
C VAL A 348 0.29 12.54 -7.15
N ARG A 349 -0.14 12.34 -8.41
CA ARG A 349 -0.11 11.01 -9.03
C ARG A 349 1.34 10.60 -9.30
N VAL A 350 1.74 9.47 -8.75
CA VAL A 350 3.09 8.91 -8.87
C VAL A 350 3.01 7.65 -9.72
N GLU A 351 3.57 7.72 -10.93
CA GLU A 351 3.59 6.57 -11.83
C GLU A 351 4.26 5.36 -11.16
N ARG A 352 3.52 4.23 -11.06
CA ARG A 352 3.96 2.99 -10.40
C ARG A 352 4.34 3.14 -8.92
N GLY A 353 4.06 4.29 -8.29
CA GLY A 353 4.57 4.63 -6.97
C GLY A 353 6.09 4.84 -6.90
N ASP A 354 6.79 5.01 -8.02
CA ASP A 354 8.24 5.18 -8.03
C ASP A 354 8.64 6.66 -7.95
N VAL A 355 9.40 7.03 -6.92
CA VAL A 355 9.97 8.38 -6.75
C VAL A 355 11.49 8.29 -6.73
N TYR A 356 12.15 8.98 -7.67
CA TYR A 356 13.61 8.98 -7.78
C TYR A 356 14.28 9.87 -6.74
N ALA A 357 15.57 9.64 -6.50
CA ALA A 357 16.33 10.29 -5.43
C ALA A 357 16.27 11.82 -5.45
N ASN A 358 16.46 12.44 -6.62
CA ASN A 358 16.37 13.90 -6.80
C ASN A 358 14.93 14.42 -6.68
N GLN A 359 13.95 13.59 -7.04
CA GLN A 359 12.54 13.94 -6.99
C GLN A 359 12.03 14.02 -5.55
N TRP A 360 12.53 13.19 -4.63
CA TRP A 360 12.18 13.27 -3.22
C TRP A 360 12.47 14.65 -2.61
N SER A 361 13.66 15.19 -2.84
CA SER A 361 14.01 16.52 -2.34
C SER A 361 13.24 17.64 -3.05
N GLN A 362 12.95 17.45 -4.34
CA GLN A 362 12.12 18.39 -5.09
C GLN A 362 10.67 18.43 -4.58
N LEU A 363 10.10 17.26 -4.25
CA LEU A 363 8.79 17.15 -3.60
C LEU A 363 8.84 17.77 -2.20
N ALA A 364 9.93 17.57 -1.44
CA ALA A 364 10.11 18.20 -0.13
C ALA A 364 10.04 19.73 -0.21
N GLU A 365 10.66 20.34 -1.23
CA GLU A 365 10.57 21.78 -1.48
C GLU A 365 9.15 22.25 -1.82
N VAL A 366 8.40 21.46 -2.60
CA VAL A 366 6.98 21.75 -2.85
C VAL A 366 6.19 21.68 -1.54
N ALA A 367 6.46 20.69 -0.68
CA ALA A 367 5.83 20.55 0.62
C ALA A 367 6.10 21.76 1.52
N ARG A 368 7.36 22.21 1.63
CA ARG A 368 7.77 23.39 2.41
C ARG A 368 7.07 24.65 1.92
N LYS A 369 7.00 24.83 0.60
CA LYS A 369 6.47 26.05 -0.01
C LYS A 369 4.95 26.14 0.03
N PHE A 370 4.24 25.03 -0.14
CA PHE A 370 2.81 25.04 -0.40
C PHE A 370 1.96 24.20 0.56
N ALA A 371 2.57 23.34 1.38
CA ALA A 371 1.86 22.33 2.15
C ALA A 371 2.44 22.17 3.56
N ILE A 372 2.79 23.30 4.20
CA ILE A 372 3.25 23.39 5.60
C ILE A 372 4.39 22.40 5.95
N GLY A 373 5.24 22.06 4.97
CA GLY A 373 6.35 21.12 5.15
C GLY A 373 5.92 19.67 5.37
N ARG A 374 4.69 19.27 5.03
CA ARG A 374 4.13 17.94 5.29
C ARG A 374 3.55 17.30 4.03
N ALA A 375 3.54 15.97 4.01
CA ALA A 375 2.89 15.17 2.98
C ALA A 375 2.30 13.89 3.59
N ARG A 376 1.36 13.26 2.88
CA ARG A 376 0.91 11.89 3.16
C ARG A 376 1.14 10.98 1.97
N LEU A 377 1.35 9.70 2.22
CA LEU A 377 1.29 8.64 1.22
C LEU A 377 -0.08 7.97 1.29
N ASP A 378 -0.59 7.49 0.15
CA ASP A 378 -1.87 6.79 0.12
C ASP A 378 -1.76 5.31 -0.33
N GLN A 379 -2.89 4.61 -0.28
CA GLN A 379 -2.97 3.18 -0.63
C GLN A 379 -2.96 2.91 -2.14
N GLN A 380 -3.07 3.96 -2.95
CA GLN A 380 -3.04 3.95 -4.41
C GLN A 380 -1.63 4.25 -4.93
N GLN A 381 -0.65 4.33 -4.02
CA GLN A 381 0.77 4.55 -4.28
C GLN A 381 1.13 5.99 -4.67
N ASN A 382 0.29 6.94 -4.29
CA ASN A 382 0.46 8.36 -4.57
C ASN A 382 0.91 9.13 -3.31
N LEU A 383 1.23 10.41 -3.52
CA LEU A 383 1.55 11.37 -2.47
C LEU A 383 0.45 12.43 -2.40
N VAL A 384 0.19 12.98 -1.22
CA VAL A 384 -0.87 13.98 -0.98
C VAL A 384 -0.32 15.15 -0.19
N TYR A 385 -0.50 16.35 -0.71
CA TYR A 385 -0.30 17.59 0.02
C TYR A 385 -1.62 18.06 0.62
N ARG A 386 -1.57 18.48 1.88
CA ARG A 386 -2.69 19.10 2.60
C ARG A 386 -2.33 20.54 2.94
N TRP A 387 -3.33 21.32 3.31
CA TRP A 387 -3.19 22.73 3.67
C TRP A 387 -2.62 23.59 2.54
N VAL A 388 -2.89 23.19 1.29
CA VAL A 388 -2.56 23.98 0.11
C VAL A 388 -3.61 25.08 -0.04
N ARG A 389 -3.18 26.34 -0.11
CA ARG A 389 -4.08 27.46 -0.41
C ARG A 389 -4.72 27.26 -1.79
N THR A 390 -6.06 27.32 -1.85
CA THR A 390 -6.80 27.15 -3.11
C THR A 390 -6.37 28.15 -4.17
N GLU A 391 -5.95 29.36 -3.77
CA GLU A 391 -5.46 30.39 -4.68
C GLU A 391 -4.08 30.07 -5.28
N SER A 392 -3.36 29.08 -4.73
CA SER A 392 -2.01 28.68 -5.17
C SER A 392 -2.00 27.40 -6.02
N LEU A 393 -3.16 26.89 -6.42
CA LEU A 393 -3.25 25.63 -7.15
C LEU A 393 -2.48 25.66 -8.48
N TYR A 394 -2.52 26.78 -9.20
CA TYR A 394 -1.76 26.91 -10.44
C TYR A 394 -0.25 26.95 -10.20
N ASP A 395 0.22 27.66 -9.17
CA ASP A 395 1.63 27.65 -8.75
C ASP A 395 2.12 26.23 -8.39
N VAL A 396 1.29 25.47 -7.68
CA VAL A 396 1.58 24.07 -7.31
C VAL A 396 1.64 23.19 -8.56
N TYR A 397 0.65 23.30 -9.45
CA TYR A 397 0.63 22.59 -10.73
C TYR A 397 1.91 22.86 -11.55
N LYS A 398 2.32 24.12 -11.68
CA LYS A 398 3.57 24.50 -12.37
C LYS A 398 4.80 23.94 -11.66
N ALA A 399 4.88 24.03 -10.33
CA ALA A 399 6.00 23.52 -9.56
C ALA A 399 6.14 21.99 -9.70
N LEU A 400 5.02 21.25 -9.64
CA LEU A 400 4.97 19.82 -9.88
C LEU A 400 5.35 19.47 -11.33
N GLY A 401 4.92 20.28 -12.30
CA GLY A 401 5.23 20.08 -13.72
C GLY A 401 6.73 20.15 -14.02
N LEU A 402 7.46 21.05 -13.35
CA LEU A 402 8.92 21.16 -13.48
C LEU A 402 9.67 19.91 -13.03
N ILE A 403 9.05 19.05 -12.22
CA ILE A 403 9.67 17.87 -11.61
C ILE A 403 9.00 16.55 -12.07
N GLY A 404 8.05 16.65 -13.01
CA GLY A 404 7.40 15.50 -13.66
C GLY A 404 6.19 14.94 -12.91
N PHE A 405 5.52 15.72 -12.06
CA PHE A 405 4.45 15.25 -11.17
C PHE A 405 3.11 15.99 -11.33
N SER A 406 2.90 16.71 -12.43
CA SER A 406 1.64 17.42 -12.72
C SER A 406 0.64 16.59 -13.54
N ALA A 407 0.79 15.27 -13.59
CA ALA A 407 -0.10 14.41 -14.37
C ALA A 407 -1.48 14.32 -13.70
N SER A 408 -2.54 14.56 -14.48
CA SER A 408 -3.94 14.41 -14.06
C SER A 408 -4.33 12.93 -13.92
N GLY A 409 -5.53 12.67 -13.40
CA GLY A 409 -6.14 11.35 -13.38
C GLY A 409 -5.86 10.54 -12.11
N ARG A 410 -5.76 11.19 -10.95
CA ARG A 410 -5.81 10.50 -9.65
C ARG A 410 -7.15 9.75 -9.52
N GLU A 411 -7.12 8.50 -9.04
CA GLU A 411 -8.30 7.62 -8.93
C GLU A 411 -9.06 7.35 -10.23
N THR A 412 -8.46 7.60 -11.39
CA THR A 412 -9.06 7.20 -12.66
C THR A 412 -8.49 5.88 -13.16
N ILE A 413 -8.97 5.41 -14.31
CA ILE A 413 -8.45 4.22 -15.00
C ILE A 413 -6.95 4.33 -15.32
N ARG A 414 -6.42 5.56 -15.37
CA ARG A 414 -5.00 5.88 -15.59
C ARG A 414 -4.13 5.76 -14.34
N ASP A 415 -4.72 5.73 -13.14
CA ASP A 415 -4.04 5.58 -11.85
C ASP A 415 -3.80 4.10 -11.53
N VAL A 416 -3.00 3.44 -12.37
CA VAL A 416 -2.81 1.98 -12.32
C VAL A 416 -1.94 1.59 -11.11
N VAL A 417 -2.50 0.81 -10.18
CA VAL A 417 -1.77 0.37 -8.96
C VAL A 417 -1.09 -0.97 -9.21
N THR A 418 0.19 -1.11 -8.87
CA THR A 418 0.92 -2.37 -9.05
C THR A 418 1.83 -2.78 -7.90
N CYS A 419 2.02 -4.09 -7.75
CA CYS A 419 3.11 -4.59 -6.90
C CYS A 419 4.43 -4.68 -7.67
N PRO A 420 5.57 -4.96 -7.00
CA PRO A 420 6.85 -5.13 -7.69
C PRO A 420 6.92 -6.29 -8.69
N GLY A 421 6.12 -7.35 -8.55
CA GLY A 421 6.15 -8.49 -9.49
C GLY A 421 7.54 -9.12 -9.64
N THR A 422 7.85 -9.63 -10.84
CA THR A 422 9.16 -10.27 -11.14
C THR A 422 10.34 -9.30 -11.13
N ASP A 423 10.12 -8.00 -11.07
CA ASP A 423 11.18 -6.98 -11.00
C ASP A 423 12.07 -7.18 -9.77
N SER A 424 11.47 -7.50 -8.62
CA SER A 424 12.23 -7.78 -7.39
C SER A 424 11.64 -8.87 -6.49
N CYS A 425 10.38 -9.27 -6.64
CA CYS A 425 9.74 -10.20 -5.70
C CYS A 425 10.08 -11.67 -5.99
N LYS A 426 10.50 -12.42 -4.96
CA LYS A 426 10.72 -13.89 -5.03
C LYS A 426 9.47 -14.65 -5.47
N LEU A 427 8.28 -14.13 -5.12
CA LEU A 427 6.99 -14.76 -5.44
C LEU A 427 6.40 -14.31 -6.79
N GLY A 428 7.01 -13.31 -7.44
CA GLY A 428 6.53 -12.78 -8.71
C GLY A 428 6.55 -13.85 -9.80
N ILE A 429 5.43 -13.99 -10.51
CA ILE A 429 5.25 -14.83 -11.69
C ILE A 429 5.41 -13.98 -12.94
N THR A 430 4.83 -12.78 -12.96
CA THR A 430 4.99 -11.81 -14.06
C THR A 430 5.38 -10.42 -13.57
N SER A 431 5.85 -9.56 -14.48
CA SER A 431 6.20 -8.16 -14.22
C SER A 431 4.94 -7.29 -14.22
N SER A 432 4.40 -7.03 -13.03
CA SER A 432 3.29 -6.11 -12.89
C SER A 432 3.69 -4.65 -13.13
N MET A 433 4.94 -4.25 -12.82
CA MET A 433 5.42 -2.91 -13.14
C MET A 433 5.59 -2.70 -14.66
N GLY A 434 6.01 -3.74 -15.39
CA GLY A 434 6.03 -3.70 -16.84
C GLY A 434 4.63 -3.67 -17.46
N LEU A 435 3.66 -4.40 -16.87
CA LEU A 435 2.26 -4.31 -17.26
C LEU A 435 1.68 -2.91 -17.03
N ASN A 436 1.98 -2.26 -15.90
CA ASN A 436 1.55 -0.89 -15.63
C ASN A 436 1.89 0.04 -16.79
N LYS A 437 3.16 0.03 -17.20
CA LYS A 437 3.65 0.86 -18.31
C LYS A 437 2.88 0.57 -19.60
N ALA A 438 2.71 -0.70 -19.96
CA ALA A 438 2.01 -1.08 -21.18
C ALA A 438 0.52 -0.70 -21.18
N LEU A 439 -0.16 -0.80 -20.04
CA LEU A 439 -1.55 -0.36 -19.90
C LEU A 439 -1.66 1.16 -19.92
N GLY A 440 -0.72 1.87 -19.30
CA GLY A 440 -0.64 3.34 -19.33
C GLY A 440 -0.47 3.86 -20.76
N GLU A 441 0.53 3.34 -21.50
CA GLU A 441 0.75 3.70 -22.90
C GLU A 441 -0.50 3.45 -23.76
N PHE A 442 -1.15 2.30 -23.59
CA PHE A 442 -2.40 1.98 -24.28
C PHE A 442 -3.53 2.96 -23.95
N LEU A 443 -3.72 3.30 -22.67
CA LEU A 443 -4.74 4.26 -22.26
C LEU A 443 -4.43 5.67 -22.79
N ASP A 444 -3.16 6.08 -22.82
CA ASP A 444 -2.74 7.37 -23.37
C ASP A 444 -3.02 7.46 -24.87
N GLU A 445 -2.81 6.37 -25.62
CA GLU A 445 -3.17 6.25 -27.04
C GLU A 445 -4.70 6.35 -27.28
N MET A 446 -5.53 5.94 -26.33
CA MET A 446 -7.00 6.06 -26.44
C MET A 446 -7.49 7.51 -26.37
N GLY A 447 -6.71 8.44 -25.80
CA GLY A 447 -7.15 9.83 -25.59
C GLY A 447 -8.26 9.96 -24.54
N GLU A 448 -9.22 10.84 -24.79
CA GLU A 448 -10.39 11.00 -23.89
C GLU A 448 -11.20 9.71 -23.84
N VAL A 449 -11.59 9.32 -22.63
CA VAL A 449 -12.39 8.12 -22.38
C VAL A 449 -13.77 8.49 -21.86
N ASP A 450 -14.71 7.56 -22.02
CA ASP A 450 -16.05 7.67 -21.46
C ASP A 450 -16.02 7.98 -19.93
N PRO A 451 -16.90 8.86 -19.40
CA PRO A 451 -16.87 9.25 -17.99
C PRO A 451 -17.00 8.10 -16.98
N LEU A 452 -17.78 7.05 -17.28
CA LEU A 452 -17.89 5.90 -16.39
C LEU A 452 -16.65 5.00 -16.49
N VAL A 453 -16.01 4.95 -17.66
CA VAL A 453 -14.72 4.28 -17.83
C VAL A 453 -13.62 5.02 -17.08
N GLU A 454 -13.63 6.35 -17.09
CA GLU A 454 -12.67 7.15 -16.33
C GLU A 454 -12.68 6.77 -14.85
N ASN A 455 -13.85 6.57 -14.25
CA ASN A 455 -14.02 6.19 -12.84
C ASN A 455 -13.60 4.75 -12.50
N MET A 456 -13.19 3.94 -13.48
CA MET A 456 -12.74 2.57 -13.24
C MET A 456 -11.33 2.56 -12.65
N HIS A 457 -11.00 1.54 -11.84
CA HIS A 457 -9.64 1.36 -11.34
C HIS A 457 -9.01 0.09 -11.90
N ILE A 458 -7.74 0.20 -12.32
CA ILE A 458 -6.92 -0.95 -12.68
C ILE A 458 -5.92 -1.24 -11.57
N LYS A 459 -5.90 -2.48 -11.11
CA LYS A 459 -4.91 -2.93 -10.12
C LYS A 459 -4.27 -4.25 -10.55
N ALA A 460 -2.94 -4.29 -10.60
CA ALA A 460 -2.19 -5.47 -11.05
C ALA A 460 -1.28 -6.06 -9.97
N SER A 461 -1.19 -7.38 -9.92
CA SER A 461 -0.24 -8.09 -9.08
C SER A 461 0.45 -9.18 -9.88
N GLY A 462 1.77 -9.25 -9.82
CA GLY A 462 2.55 -10.29 -10.50
C GLY A 462 2.35 -11.71 -9.95
N CYS A 463 1.53 -11.94 -8.92
CA CYS A 463 1.22 -13.27 -8.37
C CYS A 463 -0.11 -13.27 -7.58
N PRO A 464 -0.62 -14.45 -7.14
CA PRO A 464 -1.94 -14.56 -6.51
C PRO A 464 -2.09 -13.88 -5.14
N ASN A 465 -1.00 -13.39 -4.55
CA ASN A 465 -1.03 -12.80 -3.21
C ASN A 465 -1.73 -11.44 -3.13
N SER A 466 -2.02 -10.83 -4.28
CA SER A 466 -2.79 -9.58 -4.37
C SER A 466 -2.17 -8.42 -3.58
N CYS A 467 -0.84 -8.26 -3.65
CA CYS A 467 -0.15 -7.12 -3.03
C CYS A 467 -0.54 -5.78 -3.66
N GLY A 468 -0.86 -5.79 -4.96
CA GLY A 468 -1.44 -4.65 -5.68
C GLY A 468 -2.95 -4.55 -5.54
N GLN A 469 -3.61 -5.44 -4.77
CA GLN A 469 -5.05 -5.40 -4.49
C GLN A 469 -5.99 -5.64 -5.70
N HIS A 470 -5.58 -6.46 -6.67
CA HIS A 470 -6.36 -6.74 -7.89
C HIS A 470 -7.80 -7.24 -7.66
N HIS A 471 -8.11 -7.87 -6.52
CA HIS A 471 -9.45 -8.40 -6.28
C HIS A 471 -10.53 -7.31 -6.10
N ILE A 472 -10.14 -6.11 -5.67
CA ILE A 472 -11.08 -5.04 -5.30
C ILE A 472 -11.03 -3.86 -6.29
N ALA A 473 -10.56 -4.13 -7.50
CA ALA A 473 -10.50 -3.16 -8.58
C ALA A 473 -11.58 -3.43 -9.62
N SER A 474 -11.98 -2.42 -10.38
CA SER A 474 -12.87 -2.59 -11.52
C SER A 474 -12.28 -3.63 -12.48
N ILE A 475 -10.98 -3.51 -12.78
CA ILE A 475 -10.23 -4.48 -13.57
C ILE A 475 -8.96 -4.88 -12.81
N GLY A 476 -8.94 -6.12 -12.33
CA GLY A 476 -7.83 -6.71 -11.60
C GLY A 476 -6.98 -7.63 -12.48
N PHE A 477 -5.66 -7.42 -12.50
CA PHE A 477 -4.72 -8.35 -13.17
C PHE A 477 -3.95 -9.18 -12.15
N HIS A 478 -3.90 -10.48 -12.38
CA HIS A 478 -3.16 -11.43 -11.57
C HIS A 478 -2.19 -12.25 -12.45
N GLY A 479 -0.89 -12.13 -12.17
CA GLY A 479 0.18 -12.85 -12.87
C GLY A 479 0.08 -14.37 -12.78
N ALA A 480 0.13 -15.02 -13.95
CA ALA A 480 0.00 -16.45 -14.15
C ALA A 480 1.00 -16.93 -15.21
N VAL A 481 1.02 -18.25 -15.44
CA VAL A 481 1.75 -18.88 -16.53
C VAL A 481 0.79 -19.74 -17.34
N MET A 482 0.98 -19.83 -18.65
CA MET A 482 0.26 -20.75 -19.51
C MET A 482 1.22 -21.52 -20.42
N LYS A 483 0.71 -22.55 -21.09
CA LYS A 483 1.45 -23.33 -22.08
C LYS A 483 1.02 -22.87 -23.47
N GLY A 484 1.98 -22.42 -24.28
CA GLY A 484 1.85 -22.20 -25.71
C GLY A 484 2.50 -23.33 -26.52
N PRO A 485 2.40 -23.33 -27.86
CA PRO A 485 3.00 -24.36 -28.71
C PRO A 485 4.51 -24.52 -28.53
N GLY A 486 5.22 -23.43 -28.24
CA GLY A 486 6.68 -23.39 -28.05
C GLY A 486 7.16 -23.44 -26.60
N GLY A 487 6.28 -23.62 -25.61
CA GLY A 487 6.68 -23.72 -24.20
C GLY A 487 5.87 -22.86 -23.24
N GLN A 488 6.53 -22.32 -22.21
CA GLN A 488 5.89 -21.48 -21.19
C GLN A 488 5.70 -20.05 -21.70
N VAL A 489 4.53 -19.49 -21.44
CA VAL A 489 4.16 -18.11 -21.79
C VAL A 489 3.72 -17.39 -20.51
N PRO A 490 4.27 -16.19 -20.22
CA PRO A 490 3.78 -15.38 -19.12
C PRO A 490 2.36 -14.92 -19.44
N ALA A 491 1.49 -14.91 -18.44
CA ALA A 491 0.08 -14.61 -18.64
C ALA A 491 -0.53 -13.85 -17.47
N TYR A 492 -1.76 -13.37 -17.66
CA TYR A 492 -2.60 -12.81 -16.61
C TYR A 492 -3.95 -13.52 -16.56
N GLU A 493 -4.49 -13.65 -15.36
CA GLU A 493 -5.91 -13.91 -15.11
C GLU A 493 -6.56 -12.60 -14.65
N LEU A 494 -7.81 -12.36 -15.08
CA LEU A 494 -8.54 -11.13 -14.79
C LEU A 494 -9.59 -11.35 -13.70
N PHE A 495 -9.81 -10.30 -12.91
CA PHE A 495 -10.92 -10.17 -11.98
C PHE A 495 -11.71 -8.92 -12.38
N LEU A 496 -13.01 -9.06 -12.64
CA LEU A 496 -13.84 -7.97 -13.18
C LEU A 496 -14.95 -7.59 -12.20
N GLY A 497 -15.24 -6.29 -12.09
CA GLY A 497 -16.35 -5.78 -11.28
C GLY A 497 -16.07 -5.75 -9.78
N GLY A 498 -14.80 -5.83 -9.37
CA GLY A 498 -14.40 -5.55 -7.99
C GLY A 498 -14.54 -4.06 -7.68
N ARG A 499 -14.71 -3.72 -6.41
CA ARG A 499 -14.74 -2.33 -5.96
C ARG A 499 -14.30 -2.19 -4.51
N SER A 500 -13.81 -1.02 -4.17
CA SER A 500 -13.53 -0.59 -2.80
C SER A 500 -13.86 0.89 -2.68
N THR A 501 -15.06 1.27 -3.13
CA THR A 501 -15.49 2.66 -3.23
C THR A 501 -16.29 3.09 -2.02
N GLU A 502 -16.33 4.40 -1.85
CA GLU A 502 -16.91 5.07 -0.69
C GLU A 502 -18.40 4.79 -0.47
N SER A 503 -19.16 4.77 -1.55
CA SER A 503 -20.62 4.65 -1.52
C SER A 503 -21.12 3.21 -1.66
N GLY A 504 -20.31 2.31 -2.25
CA GLY A 504 -20.74 0.97 -2.67
C GLY A 504 -20.19 -0.17 -1.81
N GLY A 505 -19.29 0.12 -0.87
CA GLY A 505 -18.59 -0.86 -0.04
C GLY A 505 -17.57 -1.70 -0.81
N THR A 506 -16.76 -2.48 -0.10
CA THR A 506 -15.75 -3.34 -0.72
C THR A 506 -16.36 -4.66 -1.23
N LYS A 507 -16.15 -4.97 -2.51
CA LYS A 507 -16.56 -6.21 -3.17
C LYS A 507 -15.40 -6.80 -3.97
N VAL A 508 -15.30 -8.14 -3.94
CA VAL A 508 -14.36 -8.91 -4.75
C VAL A 508 -14.91 -9.08 -6.18
N GLY A 509 -14.07 -8.82 -7.19
CA GLY A 509 -14.40 -9.03 -8.59
C GLY A 509 -14.51 -10.51 -8.97
N GLU A 510 -15.26 -10.77 -10.03
CA GLU A 510 -15.46 -12.11 -10.58
C GLU A 510 -14.25 -12.56 -11.40
N ARG A 511 -13.76 -13.77 -11.12
CA ARG A 511 -12.56 -14.31 -11.76
C ARG A 511 -12.87 -14.90 -13.13
N VAL A 512 -12.26 -14.33 -14.16
CA VAL A 512 -12.22 -14.90 -15.51
C VAL A 512 -11.13 -15.98 -15.54
N LYS A 513 -11.51 -17.22 -15.86
CA LYS A 513 -10.65 -18.41 -15.83
C LYS A 513 -9.69 -18.46 -17.02
N ALA A 514 -10.08 -17.90 -18.16
CA ALA A 514 -9.25 -17.78 -19.35
C ALA A 514 -8.02 -16.92 -19.06
N ARG A 515 -6.85 -17.44 -19.44
CA ARG A 515 -5.56 -16.76 -19.27
C ARG A 515 -5.23 -15.97 -20.52
N ILE A 516 -4.76 -14.75 -20.31
CA ILE A 516 -4.37 -13.81 -21.37
C ILE A 516 -2.84 -13.80 -21.45
N PRO A 517 -2.23 -14.07 -22.60
CA PRO A 517 -0.78 -13.89 -22.77
C PRO A 517 -0.37 -12.48 -22.36
N ALA A 518 0.75 -12.33 -21.63
CA ALA A 518 1.10 -11.07 -21.00
C ALA A 518 1.15 -9.88 -21.97
N LYS A 519 1.65 -10.12 -23.19
CA LYS A 519 1.72 -9.12 -24.28
C LYS A 519 0.38 -8.72 -24.87
N ARG A 520 -0.68 -9.52 -24.68
CA ARG A 520 -2.05 -9.27 -25.14
C ARG A 520 -2.92 -8.59 -24.08
N ALA A 521 -2.36 -8.22 -22.92
CA ALA A 521 -3.11 -7.58 -21.85
C ALA A 521 -3.77 -6.23 -22.24
N PRO A 522 -3.12 -5.34 -23.03
CA PRO A 522 -3.80 -4.13 -23.55
C PRO A 522 -5.01 -4.46 -24.44
N GLU A 523 -4.91 -5.47 -25.28
CA GLU A 523 -6.02 -5.88 -26.15
C GLU A 523 -7.18 -6.50 -25.34
N ALA A 524 -6.86 -7.26 -24.29
CA ALA A 524 -7.87 -7.73 -23.35
C ALA A 524 -8.56 -6.57 -22.63
N LEU A 525 -7.80 -5.54 -22.20
CA LEU A 525 -8.38 -4.34 -21.61
C LEU A 525 -9.33 -3.66 -22.61
N LYS A 526 -8.89 -3.47 -23.86
CA LYS A 526 -9.75 -2.92 -24.93
C LYS A 526 -11.05 -3.71 -25.07
N SER A 527 -10.97 -5.03 -25.14
CA SER A 527 -12.12 -5.93 -25.26
C SER A 527 -13.13 -5.75 -24.10
N VAL A 528 -12.62 -5.59 -22.88
CA VAL A 528 -13.45 -5.32 -21.69
C VAL A 528 -14.15 -3.96 -21.80
N LEU A 529 -13.41 -2.91 -22.17
CA LEU A 529 -13.95 -1.55 -22.26
C LEU A 529 -14.99 -1.42 -23.37
N ASP A 530 -14.68 -1.93 -24.57
CA ASP A 530 -15.60 -1.91 -25.71
C ASP A 530 -16.88 -2.68 -25.41
N THR A 531 -16.76 -3.87 -24.83
CA THR A 531 -17.93 -4.69 -24.45
C THR A 531 -18.77 -4.01 -23.39
N TYR A 532 -18.16 -3.35 -22.41
CA TYR A 532 -18.88 -2.59 -21.40
C TYR A 532 -19.66 -1.43 -22.03
N ILE A 533 -19.00 -0.58 -22.82
CA ILE A 533 -19.63 0.58 -23.46
C ILE A 533 -20.79 0.13 -24.36
N ALA A 534 -20.62 -0.95 -25.11
CA ALA A 534 -21.63 -1.42 -26.07
C ALA A 534 -22.85 -2.09 -25.42
N ASN A 535 -22.72 -2.66 -24.22
CA ASN A 535 -23.75 -3.53 -23.62
C ASN A 535 -24.29 -3.06 -22.26
N ARG A 536 -23.75 -1.95 -21.72
CA ARG A 536 -24.26 -1.37 -20.48
C ARG A 536 -25.60 -0.66 -20.69
N ASN A 537 -26.39 -0.59 -19.62
CA ASN A 537 -27.52 0.32 -19.59
C ASN A 537 -27.04 1.77 -19.37
N ASP A 538 -27.92 2.74 -19.63
CA ASP A 538 -27.59 4.15 -19.38
C ASP A 538 -27.25 4.38 -17.90
N GLY A 539 -26.13 5.08 -17.65
CA GLY A 539 -25.60 5.33 -16.30
C GLY A 539 -25.15 4.09 -15.52
N GLU A 540 -25.08 2.91 -16.13
CA GLU A 540 -24.75 1.68 -15.41
C GLU A 540 -23.24 1.54 -15.16
N GLU A 541 -22.83 1.65 -13.90
CA GLU A 541 -21.45 1.43 -13.44
C GLU A 541 -20.90 0.04 -13.76
N PHE A 542 -19.60 -0.07 -14.01
CA PHE A 542 -18.96 -1.32 -14.43
C PHE A 542 -19.21 -2.51 -13.48
N SER A 543 -19.22 -2.27 -12.16
CA SER A 543 -19.48 -3.34 -11.20
C SER A 543 -20.90 -3.92 -11.32
N SER A 544 -21.90 -3.06 -11.54
CA SER A 544 -23.29 -3.45 -11.76
C SER A 544 -23.47 -4.13 -13.12
N PHE A 545 -22.76 -3.64 -14.13
CA PHE A 545 -22.71 -4.28 -15.44
C PHE A 545 -22.20 -5.72 -15.34
N ILE A 546 -21.09 -5.98 -14.63
CA ILE A 546 -20.57 -7.34 -14.46
C ILE A 546 -21.56 -8.22 -13.69
N GLU A 547 -22.22 -7.71 -12.65
CA GLU A 547 -23.25 -8.45 -11.92
C GLU A 547 -24.43 -8.89 -12.80
N ARG A 548 -24.84 -8.02 -13.74
CA ARG A 548 -25.97 -8.29 -14.65
C ARG A 548 -25.58 -9.12 -15.86
N PHE A 549 -24.49 -8.75 -16.51
CA PHE A 549 -24.04 -9.28 -17.80
C PHE A 549 -23.24 -10.58 -17.62
N GLY A 550 -22.55 -10.71 -16.50
CA GLY A 550 -21.64 -11.82 -16.22
C GLY A 550 -20.31 -11.73 -16.97
N ILE A 551 -19.49 -12.78 -16.83
CA ILE A 551 -18.12 -12.82 -17.36
C ILE A 551 -17.92 -13.76 -18.57
N SER A 552 -18.96 -14.47 -19.01
CA SER A 552 -18.85 -15.55 -20.00
C SER A 552 -18.31 -15.07 -21.35
N VAL A 553 -18.68 -13.87 -21.80
CA VAL A 553 -18.16 -13.28 -23.05
C VAL A 553 -16.64 -13.11 -22.98
N PHE A 554 -16.12 -12.63 -21.85
CA PHE A 554 -14.68 -12.43 -21.66
C PHE A 554 -13.90 -13.75 -21.62
N GLU A 555 -14.50 -14.83 -21.12
CA GLU A 555 -13.89 -16.16 -21.19
C GLU A 555 -13.62 -16.58 -22.65
N GLU A 556 -14.59 -16.34 -23.54
CA GLU A 556 -14.47 -16.66 -24.97
C GLU A 556 -13.47 -15.75 -25.68
N GLU A 557 -13.53 -14.43 -25.43
CA GLU A 557 -12.61 -13.46 -26.01
C GLU A 557 -11.15 -13.74 -25.61
N PHE A 558 -10.90 -13.98 -24.34
CA PHE A 558 -9.54 -14.25 -23.86
C PHE A 558 -9.03 -15.62 -24.30
N ALA A 559 -9.92 -16.60 -24.50
CA ALA A 559 -9.55 -17.87 -25.11
C ALA A 559 -9.05 -17.69 -26.55
N LYS A 560 -9.61 -16.75 -27.33
CA LYS A 560 -9.11 -16.39 -28.67
C LYS A 560 -7.70 -15.77 -28.61
N LEU A 561 -7.49 -14.80 -27.71
CA LEU A 561 -6.15 -14.20 -27.49
C LEU A 561 -5.09 -15.27 -27.16
N LYS A 562 -5.48 -16.29 -26.40
CA LYS A 562 -4.63 -17.44 -26.09
C LYS A 562 -4.38 -18.35 -27.29
N ALA A 563 -5.39 -18.58 -28.15
CA ALA A 563 -5.26 -19.42 -29.34
C ALA A 563 -4.33 -18.79 -30.39
N GLU A 564 -4.22 -17.47 -30.41
CA GLU A 564 -3.33 -16.70 -31.30
C GLU A 564 -1.85 -16.75 -30.90
N VAL A 565 -1.49 -17.46 -29.82
CA VAL A 565 -0.08 -17.71 -29.47
C VAL A 565 0.52 -18.67 -30.49
N GLY A 566 1.31 -18.14 -31.42
CA GLY A 566 2.05 -18.91 -32.42
C GLY A 566 3.17 -19.78 -31.84
N PRO A 567 3.88 -20.57 -32.69
CA PRO A 567 5.05 -21.34 -32.28
C PRO A 567 6.18 -20.43 -31.78
N LEU A 568 7.16 -20.99 -31.06
CA LEU A 568 8.34 -20.20 -30.65
C LEU A 568 9.28 -20.04 -31.84
N ASP A 569 9.14 -18.92 -32.55
CA ASP A 569 9.95 -18.50 -33.68
C ASP A 569 10.21 -16.98 -33.64
N ARG A 570 10.85 -16.43 -34.68
CA ARG A 570 11.20 -15.01 -34.74
C ARG A 570 9.99 -14.08 -34.70
N ASP A 571 8.87 -14.48 -35.28
CA ASP A 571 7.68 -13.63 -35.42
C ASP A 571 6.88 -13.59 -34.12
N ASN A 572 6.90 -14.69 -33.35
CA ASN A 572 6.11 -14.84 -32.13
C ASN A 572 6.92 -14.72 -30.83
N ILE A 573 8.25 -14.57 -30.90
CA ILE A 573 9.15 -14.60 -29.73
C ILE A 573 8.72 -13.64 -28.61
N GLN A 574 8.16 -12.48 -28.95
CA GLN A 574 7.70 -11.49 -27.98
C GLN A 574 6.61 -12.02 -27.06
N THR A 575 5.73 -12.90 -27.54
CA THR A 575 4.66 -13.51 -26.74
C THR A 575 5.20 -14.45 -25.67
N TYR A 576 6.42 -14.97 -25.86
CA TYR A 576 7.15 -15.80 -24.91
C TYR A 576 8.06 -14.98 -23.99
N MET A 577 8.00 -13.65 -24.00
CA MET A 577 8.76 -12.76 -23.13
C MET A 577 7.82 -11.99 -22.19
N ASP A 578 8.24 -11.83 -20.94
CA ASP A 578 7.51 -10.98 -19.99
C ASP A 578 7.77 -9.49 -20.25
N TRP A 579 6.95 -8.61 -19.68
CA TRP A 579 7.16 -7.17 -19.81
C TRP A 579 8.51 -6.73 -19.22
N GLY A 580 9.22 -5.86 -19.96
CA GLY A 580 10.54 -5.36 -19.55
C GLY A 580 11.66 -6.41 -19.58
N LYS A 581 11.44 -7.60 -20.15
CA LYS A 581 12.45 -8.66 -20.28
C LYS A 581 12.80 -8.92 -21.75
N THR A 582 14.05 -9.32 -21.99
CA THR A 582 14.60 -9.62 -23.32
C THR A 582 14.92 -11.10 -23.50
N VAL A 583 14.53 -11.95 -22.55
CA VAL A 583 14.79 -13.39 -22.53
C VAL A 583 13.48 -14.15 -22.57
N VAL A 584 13.52 -15.35 -23.17
CA VAL A 584 12.38 -16.28 -23.18
C VAL A 584 12.00 -16.61 -21.75
N TYR A 585 10.71 -16.50 -21.47
CA TYR A 585 10.14 -16.68 -20.16
C TYR A 585 10.35 -18.10 -19.64
N LYS A 586 10.75 -18.17 -18.38
CA LYS A 586 10.81 -19.39 -17.59
C LYS A 586 10.24 -19.07 -16.22
N LEU A 587 9.29 -19.87 -15.76
CA LEU A 587 8.77 -19.71 -14.40
C LEU A 587 9.90 -19.94 -13.40
N GLU A 588 10.22 -18.88 -12.69
CA GLU A 588 11.19 -18.84 -11.59
C GLU A 588 10.49 -18.17 -10.42
N ARG A 589 10.07 -19.00 -9.46
CA ARG A 589 9.35 -18.58 -8.27
C ARG A 589 10.03 -19.19 -7.06
N GLY A 590 10.53 -18.33 -6.18
CA GLY A 590 11.07 -18.73 -4.87
C GLY A 590 9.96 -18.86 -3.82
N GLU A 591 10.38 -19.13 -2.59
CA GLU A 591 9.49 -19.13 -1.43
C GLU A 591 9.37 -17.74 -0.81
N GLY A 592 8.21 -17.45 -0.24
CA GLY A 592 8.00 -16.17 0.45
C GLY A 592 8.64 -16.24 1.82
N GLU A 593 9.54 -15.32 2.17
CA GLU A 593 10.23 -15.39 3.47
C GLU A 593 9.29 -15.27 4.68
N CYS A 594 8.23 -14.50 4.54
CA CYS A 594 7.17 -14.46 5.53
C CYS A 594 6.42 -15.80 5.65
N ALA A 595 6.72 -16.82 4.85
CA ALA A 595 6.19 -18.18 4.93
C ALA A 595 7.15 -19.16 5.63
N VAL A 596 8.14 -18.66 6.38
CA VAL A 596 9.13 -19.47 7.11
C VAL A 596 8.95 -19.32 8.62
#